data_AF-A0A950GCS6-F1
#
_entry.id   AF-A0A950GCS6-F1
#
_cell.length_a   1.000
_cell.length_b   1.000
_cell.length_c   1.000
_cell.angle_alpha   90.00
_cell.angle_beta   90.00
_cell.angle_gamma   90.00
#
_symmetry.space_group_name_H-M   'P 1'
#
loop_
_entity.id
_entity.type
_entity.pdbx_description
1 polymer ?
#
loop_
_entity_poly.entity_id
_entity_poly.type
_entity_poly.pdbx_seq_one_letter_code
_entity_poly.pdbx_strand_id
1 'polypeptide(L)'
;PNLSPMDEEGNPVIPEDAHIRLGSAETNGGAQILRRAYSYNDGVSFIAERWPPWRQGMQYDAGLFFLAYQRDPRTGFIQIYANMAMLDALNQFTTHVGSGLFACPPGVREGEFIGQKLLDAV
;
A
#
# COMPACT_ATOMS: atom_id res chain seq x y z
N PRO A 1 -13.73 -6.18 -8.35
CA PRO A 1 -14.98 -6.64 -7.69
C PRO A 1 -16.16 -5.96 -8.41
N ASN A 2 -17.35 -6.57 -8.46
CA ASN A 2 -18.53 -5.85 -8.95
C ASN A 2 -19.04 -4.94 -7.83
N LEU A 3 -18.92 -3.62 -8.01
CA LEU A 3 -19.20 -2.61 -6.98
C LEU A 3 -20.64 -2.08 -7.00
N SER A 4 -21.42 -2.44 -8.02
CA SER A 4 -22.78 -1.97 -8.27
C SER A 4 -23.90 -2.57 -7.40
N PRO A 5 -23.81 -3.81 -6.87
CA PRO A 5 -24.90 -4.38 -6.08
C PRO A 5 -25.22 -3.57 -4.82
N MET A 6 -26.52 -3.41 -4.56
CA MET A 6 -27.08 -2.77 -3.37
C MET A 6 -27.91 -3.79 -2.57
N ASP A 7 -28.01 -3.60 -1.26
CA ASP A 7 -28.92 -4.36 -0.39
C ASP A 7 -30.38 -3.87 -0.49
N GLU A 8 -31.28 -4.49 0.28
CA GLU A 8 -32.70 -4.14 0.29
C GLU A 8 -32.97 -2.72 0.87
N GLU A 9 -32.05 -2.20 1.68
CA GLU A 9 -32.11 -0.86 2.27
C GLU A 9 -31.48 0.22 1.37
N GLY A 10 -30.88 -0.18 0.25
CA GLY A 10 -30.25 0.71 -0.73
C GLY A 10 -28.78 1.04 -0.42
N ASN A 11 -28.13 0.34 0.52
CA ASN A 11 -26.71 0.51 0.77
C ASN A 11 -25.87 -0.37 -0.16
N PRO A 12 -24.63 0.04 -0.49
CA PRO A 12 -23.72 -0.81 -1.26
C PRO A 12 -23.39 -2.12 -0.53
N VAL A 13 -23.56 -3.26 -1.20
CA VAL A 13 -23.24 -4.58 -0.62
C VAL A 13 -21.77 -4.68 -0.22
N ILE A 14 -20.88 -4.05 -0.98
CA ILE A 14 -19.50 -3.79 -0.58
C ILE A 14 -19.49 -2.38 0.02
N PRO A 15 -19.20 -2.20 1.32
CA PRO A 15 -19.23 -0.88 1.96
C PRO A 15 -18.41 0.17 1.22
N GLU A 16 -18.79 1.45 1.34
CA GLU A 16 -18.11 2.57 0.68
C GLU A 16 -16.65 2.72 1.13
N ASP A 17 -16.38 2.42 2.39
CA ASP A 17 -15.08 2.46 3.06
C ASP A 17 -14.29 1.13 2.95
N ALA A 18 -14.82 0.14 2.24
CA ALA A 18 -14.17 -1.16 2.11
C ALA A 18 -12.83 -1.03 1.36
N HIS A 19 -11.75 -1.55 1.95
CA HIS A 19 -10.40 -1.58 1.37
C HIS A 19 -10.38 -2.03 -0.10
N ILE A 20 -11.11 -3.10 -0.43
CA ILE A 20 -11.15 -3.65 -1.80
C ILE A 20 -11.89 -2.75 -2.80
N ARG A 21 -12.83 -1.93 -2.32
CA ARG A 21 -13.55 -0.93 -3.13
C ARG A 21 -12.62 0.25 -3.36
N LEU A 22 -12.13 0.86 -2.29
CA LEU A 22 -11.25 2.03 -2.35
C LEU A 22 -9.96 1.76 -3.12
N GLY A 23 -9.40 0.55 -3.04
CA GLY A 23 -8.22 0.13 -3.78
C GLY A 23 -8.47 -0.36 -5.22
N SER A 24 -9.72 -0.35 -5.70
CA SER A 24 -10.08 -0.90 -7.01
C SER A 24 -9.71 0.05 -8.16
N ALA A 25 -9.48 -0.48 -9.36
CA ALA A 25 -9.27 0.36 -10.54
C ALA A 25 -10.52 1.19 -10.90
N GLU A 26 -11.71 0.67 -10.62
CA GLU A 26 -13.00 1.32 -10.91
C GLU A 26 -13.17 2.64 -10.14
N THR A 27 -12.77 2.68 -8.87
CA THR A 27 -12.83 3.90 -8.02
C THR A 27 -11.65 4.84 -8.23
N ASN A 28 -10.61 4.42 -8.95
CA ASN A 28 -9.37 5.16 -9.12
C ASN A 28 -9.06 5.48 -10.59
N GLY A 29 -10.08 5.67 -11.43
CA GLY A 29 -9.88 6.08 -12.83
C GLY A 29 -9.02 5.13 -13.66
N GLY A 30 -9.10 3.83 -13.37
CA GLY A 30 -8.31 2.79 -14.04
C GLY A 30 -6.90 2.59 -13.49
N ALA A 31 -6.50 3.30 -12.43
CA ALA A 31 -5.17 3.13 -11.83
C ALA A 31 -4.96 1.69 -11.33
N GLN A 32 -3.80 1.13 -11.67
CA GLN A 32 -3.41 -0.22 -11.29
C GLN A 32 -1.93 -0.25 -10.89
N ILE A 33 -1.62 -1.12 -9.92
CA ILE A 33 -0.26 -1.36 -9.45
C ILE A 33 -0.03 -2.87 -9.30
N LEU A 34 1.20 -3.31 -9.55
CA LEU A 34 1.60 -4.71 -9.31
C LEU A 34 2.06 -4.85 -7.86
N ARG A 35 1.21 -5.41 -7.01
CA ARG A 35 1.53 -5.69 -5.61
C ARG A 35 2.35 -6.98 -5.48
N ARG A 36 3.48 -6.92 -4.77
CA ARG A 36 4.36 -8.08 -4.50
C ARG A 36 4.87 -8.02 -3.07
N ALA A 37 3.93 -8.12 -2.14
CA ALA A 37 4.18 -7.95 -0.72
C ALA A 37 4.72 -9.21 -0.04
N TYR A 38 5.34 -9.02 1.13
CA TYR A 38 5.81 -10.10 2.00
C TYR A 38 5.33 -9.84 3.43
N SER A 39 4.87 -10.88 4.12
CA SER A 39 4.61 -10.78 5.56
C SER A 39 5.92 -10.72 6.33
N TYR A 40 5.92 -10.02 7.46
CA TYR A 40 7.05 -10.02 8.39
C TYR A 40 6.57 -10.25 9.82
N ASN A 41 7.46 -10.76 10.65
CA ASN A 41 7.29 -10.91 12.09
C ASN A 41 8.68 -10.82 12.72
N ASP A 42 8.97 -9.72 13.42
CA ASP A 42 10.21 -9.46 14.12
C ASP A 42 10.10 -9.74 15.63
N GLY A 43 9.08 -10.52 16.02
CA GLY A 43 8.86 -10.94 17.40
C GLY A 43 8.00 -9.97 18.20
N VAL A 44 8.23 -9.95 19.51
CA VAL A 44 7.46 -9.13 20.45
C VAL A 44 8.26 -7.87 20.78
N SER A 45 7.65 -6.71 20.56
CA SER A 45 8.15 -5.44 21.02
C SER A 45 7.33 -4.95 22.23
N PHE A 46 8.00 -4.24 23.13
CA PHE A 46 7.31 -3.48 24.17
C PHE A 46 7.08 -2.07 23.66
N ILE A 47 5.83 -1.64 23.64
CA ILE A 47 5.46 -0.30 23.22
C ILE A 47 4.93 0.45 24.45
N ALA A 48 5.47 1.64 24.68
CA ALA A 48 4.97 2.61 25.63
C ALA A 48 4.81 3.96 24.92
N GLU A 49 3.65 4.17 24.29
CA GLU A 49 3.33 5.42 23.59
C GLU A 49 2.61 6.39 24.54
N ARG A 50 3.11 7.63 24.60
CA ARG A 50 2.65 8.68 25.53
C ARG A 50 1.54 9.60 24.95
N TRP A 51 0.92 9.26 23.82
CA TRP A 51 -0.08 10.11 23.18
C TRP A 51 -1.51 9.54 23.31
N PRO A 52 -2.58 10.34 23.50
CA PRO A 52 -3.91 9.81 23.80
C PRO A 52 -4.49 8.99 22.62
N PRO A 53 -5.03 7.78 22.87
CA PRO A 53 -5.07 7.08 24.16
C PRO A 53 -3.72 6.42 24.50
N TRP A 54 -3.36 6.46 25.78
CA TRP A 54 -2.18 5.77 26.31
C TRP A 54 -2.15 4.30 25.87
N ARG A 55 -1.04 3.87 25.24
CA ARG A 55 -0.82 2.47 24.86
C ARG A 55 0.45 1.96 25.53
N GLN A 56 0.27 1.01 26.45
CA GLN A 56 1.37 0.27 27.06
C GLN A 56 1.05 -1.21 26.96
N GLY A 57 1.91 -1.98 26.31
CA GLY A 57 1.67 -3.41 26.12
C GLY A 57 2.77 -4.11 25.34
N MET A 58 2.72 -5.44 25.36
CA MET A 58 3.47 -6.28 24.44
C MET A 58 2.68 -6.38 23.14
N GLN A 59 3.30 -6.00 22.03
CA GLN A 59 2.73 -6.13 20.70
C GLN A 59 3.66 -6.96 19.83
N TYR A 60 3.10 -7.74 18.91
CA TYR A 60 3.90 -8.32 17.84
C TYR A 60 4.33 -7.23 16.87
N ASP A 61 5.63 -7.08 16.64
CA ASP A 61 6.11 -6.33 15.50
C ASP A 61 5.98 -7.20 14.25
N ALA A 62 4.76 -7.28 13.75
CA ALA A 62 4.39 -8.10 12.62
C ALA A 62 3.44 -7.33 11.72
N GLY A 63 3.56 -7.58 10.42
CA GLY A 63 2.79 -6.85 9.44
C GLY A 63 3.17 -7.22 8.02
N LEU A 64 3.13 -6.21 7.15
CA LEU A 64 3.32 -6.38 5.71
C LEU A 64 4.41 -5.44 5.20
N PHE A 65 5.46 -6.02 4.61
CA PHE A 65 6.28 -5.30 3.65
C PHE A 65 5.48 -5.16 2.37
N PHE A 66 4.78 -4.04 2.24
CA PHE A 66 4.03 -3.72 1.04
C PHE A 66 4.99 -3.20 -0.04
N LEU A 67 5.13 -3.96 -1.13
CA LEU A 67 5.85 -3.52 -2.32
C LEU A 67 4.85 -3.41 -3.47
N ALA A 68 4.95 -2.32 -4.22
CA ALA A 68 4.18 -2.09 -5.43
C ALA A 68 5.08 -1.58 -6.56
N TYR A 69 4.95 -2.22 -7.73
CA TYR A 69 5.64 -1.84 -8.95
C TYR A 69 4.66 -1.17 -9.90
N GLN A 70 5.11 -0.08 -10.51
CA GLN A 70 4.29 0.80 -11.34
C GLN A 70 5.20 1.64 -12.22
N ARG A 71 4.67 2.12 -13.34
CA ARG A 71 5.42 2.97 -14.26
C ARG A 71 5.58 4.40 -13.74
N ASP A 72 4.52 4.95 -13.16
CA ASP A 72 4.50 6.30 -12.58
C ASP A 72 3.73 6.26 -11.26
N PRO A 73 4.37 6.58 -10.12
CA PRO A 73 3.71 6.55 -8.82
C PRO A 73 2.57 7.56 -8.69
N ARG A 74 2.59 8.66 -9.44
CA ARG A 74 1.55 9.71 -9.40
C ARG A 74 0.21 9.20 -9.90
N THR A 75 0.24 8.34 -10.92
CA THR A 75 -0.95 7.75 -11.55
C THR A 75 -1.26 6.34 -11.04
N GLY A 76 -0.47 5.82 -10.09
CA GLY A 76 -0.64 4.50 -9.50
C GLY A 76 -0.90 4.59 -8.01
N PHE A 77 0.11 4.28 -7.20
CA PHE A 77 0.03 4.18 -5.75
C PHE A 77 -0.44 5.48 -5.11
N ILE A 78 0.06 6.65 -5.51
CA ILE A 78 -0.34 7.92 -4.91
C ILE A 78 -1.83 8.17 -5.16
N GLN A 79 -2.29 7.97 -6.40
CA GLN A 79 -3.69 8.13 -6.77
C GLN A 79 -4.61 7.18 -6.00
N ILE A 80 -4.25 5.89 -5.92
CA ILE A 80 -5.03 4.88 -5.20
C ILE A 80 -5.03 5.16 -3.69
N TYR A 81 -3.85 5.39 -3.12
CA TYR A 81 -3.65 5.48 -1.68
C TYR A 81 -4.18 6.79 -1.09
N ALA A 82 -4.29 7.88 -1.87
CA ALA A 82 -4.83 9.15 -1.37
C ALA A 82 -6.24 9.00 -0.78
N ASN A 83 -7.11 8.22 -1.43
CA ASN A 83 -8.46 7.93 -0.93
C ASN A 83 -8.41 6.98 0.28
N MET A 84 -7.59 5.95 0.20
CA MET A 84 -7.48 4.93 1.25
C MET A 84 -6.95 5.53 2.56
N ALA A 85 -5.99 6.45 2.49
CA ALA A 85 -5.42 7.12 3.66
C ALA A 85 -6.47 7.87 4.50
N MET A 86 -7.58 8.31 3.88
CA MET A 86 -8.63 9.08 4.56
C MET A 86 -9.82 8.22 4.97
N LEU A 87 -10.22 7.26 4.13
CA LEU A 87 -11.53 6.61 4.22
C LEU A 87 -11.46 5.11 4.52
N ASP A 88 -10.30 4.48 4.43
CA ASP A 88 -10.22 3.01 4.51
C ASP A 88 -10.47 2.48 5.92
N ALA A 89 -11.48 1.62 6.06
CA ALA A 89 -11.79 0.93 7.31
C ALA A 89 -10.60 0.11 7.83
N LEU A 90 -9.69 -0.36 6.96
CA LEU A 90 -8.50 -1.10 7.36
C LEU A 90 -7.52 -0.26 8.20
N ASN A 91 -7.53 1.07 8.07
CA ASN A 91 -6.61 1.96 8.79
C ASN A 91 -6.74 1.86 10.31
N GLN A 92 -7.89 1.38 10.82
CA GLN A 92 -8.06 1.13 12.25
C GLN A 92 -7.17 0.00 12.79
N PHE A 93 -6.73 -0.90 11.90
CA PHE A 93 -6.00 -2.13 12.24
C PHE A 93 -4.54 -2.12 11.77
N THR A 94 -4.14 -1.13 10.97
CA THR A 94 -2.81 -1.08 10.37
C THR A 94 -2.22 0.32 10.48
N THR A 95 -0.91 0.39 10.76
CA THR A 95 -0.17 1.66 10.79
C THR A 95 0.98 1.59 9.80
N HIS A 96 1.14 2.64 8.99
CA HIS A 96 2.33 2.79 8.14
C HIS A 96 3.49 3.32 8.98
N VAL A 97 4.48 2.47 9.22
CA VAL A 97 5.65 2.80 10.06
C VAL A 97 6.91 3.15 9.26
N GLY A 98 6.90 2.92 7.94
CA GLY A 98 8.02 3.22 7.04
C GLY A 98 7.58 3.32 5.58
N SER A 99 8.34 4.05 4.77
CA SER A 99 8.09 4.24 3.34
C SER A 99 9.38 4.45 2.56
N GLY A 100 9.38 4.09 1.28
CA GLY A 100 10.47 4.33 0.35
C GLY A 100 9.97 4.32 -1.09
N LEU A 101 10.54 5.20 -1.91
CA LEU A 101 10.25 5.28 -3.35
C LEU A 101 11.57 5.18 -4.12
N PHE A 102 11.65 4.23 -5.04
CA PHE A 102 12.86 3.92 -5.78
C PHE A 102 12.56 3.82 -7.28
N ALA A 103 13.51 4.28 -8.10
CA ALA A 103 13.51 3.99 -9.53
C ALA A 103 14.17 2.62 -9.73
N CYS A 104 13.44 1.66 -10.30
CA CYS A 104 13.99 0.36 -10.68
C CYS A 104 14.47 0.43 -12.14
N PRO A 105 15.79 0.40 -12.41
CA PRO A 105 16.29 0.40 -13.78
C PRO A 105 15.87 -0.88 -14.53
N PRO A 106 15.90 -0.86 -15.87
CA PRO A 106 15.64 -2.06 -16.66
C PRO A 106 16.68 -3.16 -16.39
N GLY A 107 16.35 -4.38 -16.79
CA GLY A 107 17.30 -5.50 -16.76
C GLY A 107 18.53 -5.26 -17.63
N VAL A 108 19.60 -6.00 -17.34
CA VAL A 108 20.92 -5.91 -17.99
C VAL A 108 21.07 -6.92 -19.10
N ARG A 109 21.92 -6.62 -20.09
CA ARG A 109 22.43 -7.61 -21.05
C ARG A 109 23.76 -8.18 -20.57
N GLU A 110 24.22 -9.24 -21.22
CA GLU A 110 25.56 -9.77 -20.99
C GLU A 110 26.62 -8.70 -21.23
N GLY A 111 27.55 -8.55 -20.28
CA GLY A 111 28.57 -7.50 -20.29
C GLY A 111 28.11 -6.14 -19.75
N GLU A 112 26.84 -5.96 -19.38
CA GLU A 112 26.34 -4.72 -18.74
C GLU A 112 26.14 -4.88 -17.22
N PHE A 113 26.07 -3.75 -16.49
CA PHE A 113 25.69 -3.73 -15.07
C PHE A 113 24.39 -2.94 -14.80
N ILE A 114 23.77 -3.20 -13.65
CA ILE A 114 22.47 -2.59 -13.29
C ILE A 114 22.64 -1.08 -13.19
N GLY A 115 21.81 -0.33 -13.92
CA GLY A 115 21.87 1.13 -13.93
C GLY A 115 23.00 1.72 -14.78
N GLN A 116 23.73 0.92 -15.54
CA GLN A 116 24.83 1.39 -16.40
C GLN A 116 24.44 2.58 -17.28
N LYS A 117 23.28 2.52 -17.95
CA LYS A 117 22.81 3.63 -18.81
C LYS A 117 22.62 4.96 -18.07
N LEU A 118 22.33 4.92 -16.77
CA LEU A 118 22.22 6.12 -15.95
C LEU A 118 23.61 6.60 -15.50
N LEU A 119 24.48 5.68 -15.12
CA LEU A 119 25.78 5.99 -14.51
C LEU A 119 26.86 6.38 -15.53
N ASP A 120 26.81 5.83 -16.74
CA ASP A 120 27.72 6.18 -17.85
C ASP A 120 27.28 7.47 -18.58
N ALA A 121 26.04 7.94 -18.33
CA ALA A 121 25.52 9.18 -18.92
C ALA A 121 25.88 10.44 -18.12
N VAL A 122 26.60 10.29 -16.99
CA VAL A 122 27.06 11.37 -16.12
C VAL A 122 28.50 11.72 -16.42
#